data_AF-A0A0R3WWS2-F1
#
_entry.id   AF-A0A0R3WWS2-F1
#
_cell.length_a   1.000
_cell.length_b   1.000
_cell.length_c   1.000
_cell.angle_alpha   90.00
_cell.angle_beta   90.00
_cell.angle_gamma   90.00
#
_symmetry.space_group_name_H-M   'P 1'
#
loop_
_entity.id
_entity.type
_entity.pdbx_description
1 polymer ?
#
loop_
_entity_poly.entity_id
_entity_poly.type
_entity_poly.pdbx_seq_one_letter_code
_entity_poly.pdbx_strand_id
1 'polypeptide(L)'
;LVGIAAVLTCVANYVTEAPIMFADPSLIGAGNLMKTVAYLGTWIGGVTFTGSLIAFGKLQGILDSQPLLLPMRHALNASLVGISTAGLAAFLASGGDLETPMVPLSMLLGGAALAGSVSGVTLTAAIGGADMPVVITVLNSYSGWALCAEGFMLNNSLMTVVGALIGSSGAILSYIMCRAMNRSLPNVILGGYGTTSAGSKVTGLTVLGVLDEHILV
;
A
#
# COMPACT_ATOMS: atom_id res chain seq x y z
N LEU A 1 -11.21 0.98 5.65
CA LEU A 1 -12.36 0.29 5.00
C LEU A 1 -12.04 -0.09 3.55
N VAL A 2 -11.57 0.83 2.71
CA VAL A 2 -11.20 0.50 1.32
C VAL A 2 -10.17 -0.63 1.22
N GLY A 3 -9.13 -0.63 2.08
CA GLY A 3 -8.11 -1.68 2.07
C GLY A 3 -8.62 -3.11 2.36
N ILE A 4 -9.56 -3.28 3.29
CA ILE A 4 -10.12 -4.61 3.58
C ILE A 4 -11.11 -5.06 2.50
N ALA A 5 -11.84 -4.12 1.90
CA ALA A 5 -12.66 -4.41 0.72
C ALA A 5 -11.77 -4.95 -0.42
N ALA A 6 -10.64 -4.29 -0.69
CA ALA A 6 -9.68 -4.74 -1.69
C ALA A 6 -9.16 -6.16 -1.46
N VAL A 7 -8.76 -6.46 -0.23
CA VAL A 7 -8.33 -7.82 0.16
C VAL A 7 -9.43 -8.85 -0.08
N LEU A 8 -10.66 -8.54 0.35
CA LEU A 8 -11.79 -9.46 0.20
C LEU A 8 -12.17 -9.68 -1.26
N THR A 9 -12.18 -8.64 -2.10
CA THR A 9 -12.45 -8.77 -3.53
C THR A 9 -11.39 -9.62 -4.23
N CYS A 10 -10.10 -9.37 -3.97
CA CYS A 10 -9.02 -10.15 -4.59
C CYS A 10 -9.07 -11.62 -4.20
N VAL A 11 -9.38 -11.94 -2.93
CA VAL A 11 -9.55 -13.32 -2.47
C VAL A 11 -10.80 -13.95 -3.07
N ALA A 12 -11.94 -13.26 -3.07
CA ALA A 12 -13.20 -13.77 -3.61
C ALA A 12 -13.09 -14.05 -5.12
N ASN A 13 -12.47 -13.13 -5.87
CA ASN A 13 -12.27 -13.29 -7.30
C ASN A 13 -11.32 -14.47 -7.58
N TYR A 14 -10.23 -14.59 -6.82
CA TYR A 14 -9.32 -15.73 -6.95
C TYR A 14 -10.03 -17.07 -6.70
N VAL A 15 -10.88 -17.17 -5.68
CA VAL A 15 -11.65 -18.40 -5.40
C VAL A 15 -12.64 -18.72 -6.51
N THR A 16 -13.25 -17.69 -7.11
CA THR A 16 -14.29 -17.86 -8.15
C THR A 16 -13.68 -18.20 -9.52
N GLU A 17 -12.55 -17.56 -9.86
CA GLU A 17 -11.90 -17.71 -11.17
C GLU A 17 -10.81 -18.78 -11.20
N ALA A 18 -10.34 -19.27 -10.04
CA ALA A 18 -9.44 -20.40 -9.92
C ALA A 18 -9.82 -21.58 -10.84
N PRO A 19 -11.04 -22.16 -10.80
CA PRO A 19 -11.38 -23.32 -11.62
C PRO A 19 -11.34 -23.04 -13.13
N ILE A 20 -11.55 -21.80 -13.57
CA ILE A 20 -11.56 -21.39 -14.98
C ILE A 20 -10.13 -21.13 -15.47
N MET A 21 -9.28 -20.51 -14.65
CA MET A 21 -7.87 -20.26 -14.98
C MET A 21 -7.05 -21.54 -15.16
N PHE A 22 -7.48 -22.67 -14.59
CA PHE A 22 -6.79 -23.96 -14.68
C PHE A 22 -7.32 -24.88 -15.79
N ALA A 23 -8.43 -24.52 -16.45
CA ALA A 23 -9.05 -25.33 -17.49
C ALA A 23 -8.46 -25.10 -18.90
N ASP A 24 -7.98 -23.87 -19.19
CA ASP A 24 -7.56 -23.47 -20.54
C ASP A 24 -6.05 -23.12 -20.63
N PRO A 25 -5.20 -24.00 -21.22
CA PRO A 25 -3.78 -23.77 -21.42
C PRO A 25 -3.43 -22.58 -22.35
N SER A 26 -4.38 -22.10 -23.16
CA SER A 26 -4.19 -20.92 -24.02
C SER A 26 -4.26 -19.60 -23.26
N LEU A 27 -4.71 -19.60 -22.00
CA LEU A 27 -4.93 -18.41 -21.18
C LEU A 27 -3.83 -18.14 -20.14
N ILE A 28 -2.72 -18.90 -20.16
CA ILE A 28 -1.63 -18.82 -19.17
C ILE A 28 -1.13 -17.38 -18.97
N GLY A 29 -1.02 -16.60 -20.05
CA GLY A 29 -0.59 -15.19 -19.97
C GLY A 29 -1.59 -14.30 -19.21
N ALA A 30 -2.89 -14.43 -19.51
CA ALA A 30 -3.93 -13.66 -18.83
C ALA A 30 -4.14 -14.13 -17.37
N GLY A 31 -4.05 -15.43 -17.12
CA GLY A 31 -4.12 -16.01 -15.77
C GLY A 31 -2.96 -15.53 -14.88
N ASN A 32 -1.75 -15.45 -15.41
CA ASN A 32 -0.59 -14.93 -14.68
C ASN A 32 -0.73 -13.43 -14.36
N LEU A 33 -1.30 -12.64 -15.28
CA LEU A 33 -1.60 -11.24 -15.04
C LEU A 33 -2.63 -11.10 -13.90
N MET A 34 -3.74 -11.83 -13.96
CA MET A 34 -4.78 -11.79 -12.92
C MET A 34 -4.24 -12.23 -11.56
N LYS A 35 -3.43 -13.30 -11.50
CA LYS A 35 -2.73 -13.72 -10.28
C LYS A 35 -1.82 -12.63 -9.72
N THR A 36 -1.02 -11.99 -10.57
CA THR A 36 -0.09 -10.92 -10.16
C THR A 36 -0.85 -9.72 -9.59
N VAL A 37 -1.89 -9.28 -10.29
CA VAL A 37 -2.68 -8.12 -9.90
C VAL A 37 -3.50 -8.40 -8.63
N ALA A 38 -4.07 -9.61 -8.49
CA ALA A 38 -4.76 -10.02 -7.27
C ALA A 38 -3.82 -10.06 -6.05
N TYR A 39 -2.58 -10.56 -6.24
CA TYR A 39 -1.58 -10.58 -5.18
C TYR A 39 -1.16 -9.17 -4.75
N LEU A 40 -0.88 -8.29 -5.71
CA LEU A 40 -0.52 -6.90 -5.44
C LEU A 40 -1.67 -6.12 -4.80
N GLY A 41 -2.90 -6.28 -5.30
CA GLY A 41 -4.10 -5.66 -4.72
C GLY A 41 -4.33 -6.11 -3.27
N THR A 42 -4.15 -7.40 -2.99
CA THR A 42 -4.25 -7.96 -1.64
C THR A 42 -3.16 -7.40 -0.70
N TRP A 43 -1.92 -7.31 -1.17
CA TRP A 43 -0.81 -6.79 -0.37
C TRP A 43 -0.98 -5.30 -0.06
N ILE A 44 -1.28 -4.46 -1.06
CA ILE A 44 -1.52 -3.02 -0.89
C ILE A 44 -2.77 -2.78 -0.02
N GLY A 45 -3.83 -3.57 -0.22
CA GLY A 45 -5.05 -3.51 0.59
C GLY A 45 -4.79 -3.84 2.06
N GLY A 46 -3.98 -4.87 2.33
CA GLY A 46 -3.55 -5.26 3.67
C GLY A 46 -2.76 -4.15 4.37
N VAL A 47 -1.74 -3.58 3.71
CA VAL A 47 -0.96 -2.45 4.22
C VAL A 47 -1.85 -1.26 4.53
N THR A 48 -2.78 -0.94 3.62
CA THR A 48 -3.68 0.21 3.75
C THR A 48 -4.64 0.04 4.92
N PHE A 49 -5.21 -1.16 5.08
CA PHE A 49 -6.15 -1.47 6.14
C PHE A 49 -5.51 -1.35 7.52
N THR A 50 -4.40 -2.06 7.75
CA THR A 50 -3.76 -2.06 9.07
C THR A 50 -3.06 -0.75 9.38
N GLY A 51 -2.42 -0.11 8.40
CA GLY A 51 -1.84 1.21 8.57
C GLY A 51 -2.89 2.25 8.99
N SER A 52 -4.07 2.23 8.36
CA SER A 52 -5.17 3.14 8.72
C SER A 52 -5.69 2.88 10.14
N LEU A 53 -5.72 1.62 10.57
CA LEU A 53 -6.16 1.24 11.92
C LEU A 53 -5.20 1.75 13.00
N ILE A 54 -3.89 1.64 12.78
CA ILE A 54 -2.87 2.16 13.70
C ILE A 54 -2.90 3.69 13.74
N ALA A 55 -3.03 4.35 12.58
CA ALA A 55 -3.15 5.81 12.51
C ALA A 55 -4.38 6.31 13.30
N PHE A 56 -5.52 5.64 13.13
CA PHE A 56 -6.72 5.92 13.92
C PHE A 56 -6.48 5.72 15.42
N GLY A 57 -5.90 4.59 15.83
CA GLY A 57 -5.62 4.30 17.24
C GLY A 57 -4.72 5.34 17.91
N LYS A 58 -3.72 5.86 17.19
CA LYS A 58 -2.82 6.92 17.68
C LYS A 58 -3.50 8.29 17.78
N LEU A 59 -4.34 8.66 16.81
CA LEU A 59 -5.05 9.95 16.85
C LEU A 59 -6.19 9.97 17.88
N GLN A 60 -6.82 8.82 18.10
CA GLN A 60 -7.89 8.66 19.10
C GLN A 60 -7.35 8.58 20.54
N GLY A 61 -6.03 8.43 20.73
CA GLY A 61 -5.39 8.27 22.04
C GLY A 61 -5.54 6.88 22.64
N ILE A 62 -5.96 5.88 21.86
CA ILE A 62 -6.03 4.46 22.28
C ILE A 62 -4.63 3.85 22.31
N LEU A 63 -3.77 4.26 21.36
CA LEU A 63 -2.37 3.88 21.25
C LEU A 63 -1.48 5.08 21.58
N ASP A 64 -0.30 4.82 22.14
CA ASP A 64 0.65 5.89 22.43
C ASP A 64 1.08 6.61 21.14
N SER A 65 1.11 7.93 21.21
CA SER A 65 1.49 8.82 20.12
C SER A 65 3.00 8.78 19.84
N GLN A 66 3.80 8.22 20.75
CA GLN A 66 5.23 8.07 20.55
C GLN A 66 5.56 7.07 19.41
N PRO A 67 6.65 7.30 18.66
CA PRO A 67 7.10 6.36 17.65
C PRO A 67 7.64 5.09 18.31
N LEU A 68 7.09 3.93 17.94
CA LEU A 68 7.51 2.64 18.50
C LEU A 68 8.79 2.19 17.77
N LEU A 69 9.95 2.38 18.41
CA LEU A 69 11.25 2.07 17.82
C LEU A 69 11.65 0.62 18.09
N LEU A 70 11.27 -0.27 17.17
CA LEU A 70 11.76 -1.65 17.18
C LEU A 70 13.25 -1.72 16.76
N PRO A 71 14.10 -2.50 17.45
CA PRO A 71 15.47 -2.74 17.03
C PRO A 71 15.48 -3.40 15.63
N MET A 72 16.32 -2.89 14.72
CA MET A 72 16.42 -3.33 13.31
C MET A 72 15.15 -3.17 12.44
N ARG A 73 14.34 -2.14 12.68
CA ARG A 73 13.14 -1.82 11.86
C ARG A 73 13.33 -1.85 10.34
N HIS A 74 14.49 -1.41 9.83
CA HIS A 74 14.78 -1.39 8.40
C HIS A 74 14.99 -2.79 7.84
N ALA A 75 15.68 -3.65 8.60
CA ALA A 75 15.86 -5.05 8.22
C ALA A 75 14.54 -5.82 8.31
N LEU A 76 13.72 -5.56 9.33
CA LEU A 76 12.39 -6.17 9.45
C LEU A 76 11.49 -5.77 8.27
N ASN A 77 11.33 -4.48 7.99
CA ASN A 77 10.50 -4.03 6.87
C ASN A 77 11.05 -4.52 5.51
N ALA A 78 12.38 -4.50 5.31
CA ALA A 78 12.98 -5.04 4.08
C ALA A 78 12.77 -6.56 3.96
N SER A 79 12.87 -7.31 5.05
CA SER A 79 12.60 -8.75 5.07
C SER A 79 11.14 -9.07 4.78
N LEU A 80 10.19 -8.27 5.29
CA LEU A 80 8.77 -8.45 5.02
C LEU A 80 8.44 -8.22 3.54
N VAL A 81 9.03 -7.19 2.93
CA VAL A 81 8.91 -6.97 1.49
C VAL A 81 9.55 -8.12 0.71
N GLY A 82 10.75 -8.57 1.12
CA GLY A 82 11.45 -9.69 0.48
C GLY A 82 10.70 -11.02 0.56
N ILE A 83 10.09 -11.32 1.72
CA ILE A 83 9.24 -12.50 1.91
C ILE A 83 7.96 -12.37 1.07
N SER A 84 7.38 -11.17 0.96
CA SER A 84 6.19 -10.93 0.12
C SER A 84 6.52 -11.11 -1.37
N THR A 85 7.66 -10.59 -1.86
CA THR A 85 8.07 -10.78 -3.26
C THR A 85 8.47 -12.23 -3.56
N ALA A 86 9.13 -12.92 -2.62
CA ALA A 86 9.37 -14.36 -2.74
C ALA A 86 8.05 -15.15 -2.75
N GLY A 87 7.08 -14.75 -1.93
CA GLY A 87 5.73 -15.32 -1.91
C GLY A 87 4.98 -15.12 -3.23
N LEU A 88 5.11 -13.95 -3.86
CA LEU A 88 4.59 -13.70 -5.21
C LEU A 88 5.26 -14.61 -6.24
N ALA A 89 6.58 -14.72 -6.23
CA ALA A 89 7.31 -15.60 -7.15
C ALA A 89 6.89 -17.07 -6.99
N ALA A 90 6.73 -17.53 -5.74
CA ALA A 90 6.23 -18.87 -5.44
C ALA A 90 4.77 -19.06 -5.89
N PHE A 91 3.92 -18.05 -5.72
CA PHE A 91 2.52 -18.08 -6.17
C PHE A 91 2.36 -18.12 -7.69
N LEU A 92 3.27 -17.46 -8.42
CA LEU A 92 3.33 -17.54 -9.88
C LEU A 92 3.94 -18.86 -10.36
N ALA A 93 4.93 -19.39 -9.63
CA ALA A 93 5.59 -20.65 -9.94
C ALA A 93 4.75 -21.89 -9.57
N SER A 94 3.80 -21.77 -8.64
CA SER A 94 2.80 -22.81 -8.40
C SER A 94 1.90 -22.90 -9.63
N GLY A 95 2.22 -23.84 -10.52
CA GLY A 95 1.27 -24.38 -11.47
C GLY A 95 0.05 -24.83 -10.69
N GLY A 96 -1.13 -24.36 -11.07
CA GLY A 96 -2.35 -24.69 -10.34
C GLY A 96 -2.73 -26.13 -10.62
N ASP A 97 -2.11 -27.05 -9.90
CA ASP A 97 -2.55 -28.43 -9.85
C ASP A 97 -3.88 -28.43 -9.08
N LEU A 98 -4.95 -28.81 -9.78
CA LEU A 98 -6.32 -28.88 -9.25
C LEU A 98 -6.43 -29.80 -8.01
N GLU A 99 -5.40 -30.61 -7.76
CA GLU A 99 -5.27 -31.50 -6.59
C GLU A 99 -4.94 -30.75 -5.29
N THR A 100 -4.40 -29.51 -5.34
CA THR A 100 -4.06 -28.74 -4.12
C THR A 100 -4.51 -27.27 -4.15
N PRO A 101 -5.82 -26.97 -4.34
CA PRO A 101 -6.34 -25.60 -4.42
C PRO A 101 -6.08 -24.75 -3.15
N MET A 102 -5.81 -25.41 -2.01
CA MET A 102 -5.51 -24.74 -0.75
C MET A 102 -4.11 -24.11 -0.70
N VAL A 103 -3.14 -24.64 -1.45
CA VAL A 103 -1.75 -24.16 -1.41
C VAL A 103 -1.63 -22.75 -1.99
N PRO A 104 -2.09 -22.45 -3.21
CA PRO A 104 -1.95 -21.10 -3.75
C PRO A 104 -2.89 -20.09 -3.05
N LEU A 105 -4.05 -20.53 -2.54
CA LEU A 105 -4.90 -19.69 -1.69
C LEU A 105 -4.18 -19.31 -0.37
N SER A 106 -3.46 -20.24 0.25
CA SER A 106 -2.67 -19.97 1.45
C SER A 106 -1.51 -18.99 1.19
N MET A 107 -0.94 -18.99 -0.01
CA MET A 107 0.08 -18.01 -0.41
C MET A 107 -0.49 -16.62 -0.68
N LEU A 108 -1.69 -16.52 -1.22
CA LEU A 108 -2.38 -15.23 -1.37
C LEU A 108 -2.77 -14.67 0.01
N LEU A 109 -3.39 -15.49 0.86
CA LEU A 109 -3.85 -15.05 2.18
C LEU A 109 -2.69 -14.81 3.15
N GLY A 110 -1.73 -15.73 3.23
CA GLY A 110 -0.58 -15.65 4.12
C GLY A 110 0.54 -14.76 3.58
N GLY A 111 0.89 -14.92 2.30
CA GLY A 111 1.98 -14.19 1.66
C GLY A 111 1.63 -12.74 1.32
N ALA A 112 0.42 -12.45 0.82
CA ALA A 112 0.03 -11.08 0.50
C ALA A 112 -0.74 -10.41 1.64
N ALA A 113 -1.84 -11.03 2.11
CA ALA A 113 -2.73 -10.36 3.07
C ALA A 113 -2.09 -10.24 4.46
N LEU A 114 -1.54 -11.31 5.04
CA LEU A 114 -0.87 -11.23 6.34
C LEU A 114 0.43 -10.43 6.26
N ALA A 115 1.30 -10.69 5.28
CA ALA A 115 2.56 -9.94 5.18
C ALA A 115 2.32 -8.44 4.92
N GLY A 116 1.33 -8.09 4.09
CA GLY A 116 0.91 -6.71 3.87
C GLY A 116 0.32 -6.10 5.15
N SER A 117 -0.53 -6.84 5.86
CA SER A 117 -1.10 -6.40 7.14
C SER A 117 -0.02 -6.12 8.19
N VAL A 118 0.95 -7.02 8.35
CA VAL A 118 2.06 -6.83 9.29
C VAL A 118 2.94 -5.67 8.83
N SER A 119 3.23 -5.54 7.54
CA SER A 119 3.99 -4.42 6.98
C SER A 119 3.32 -3.07 7.26
N GLY A 120 1.99 -2.99 7.15
CA GLY A 120 1.25 -1.77 7.49
C GLY A 120 1.33 -1.43 8.98
N VAL A 121 1.26 -2.44 9.86
CA VAL A 121 1.44 -2.21 11.31
C VAL A 121 2.85 -1.74 11.62
N THR A 122 3.89 -2.43 11.14
CA THR A 122 5.28 -2.10 11.46
C THR A 122 5.69 -0.75 10.90
N LEU A 123 5.21 -0.40 9.70
CA LEU A 123 5.51 0.88 9.07
C LEU A 123 4.80 2.03 9.79
N THR A 124 3.49 1.92 10.07
CA THR A 124 2.75 3.02 10.70
C THR A 124 3.04 3.16 12.19
N ALA A 125 3.30 2.07 12.91
CA ALA A 125 3.64 2.13 14.34
C ALA A 125 4.96 2.87 14.61
N ALA A 126 5.92 2.79 13.67
CA ALA A 126 7.21 3.47 13.76
C ALA A 126 7.12 4.99 13.54
N ILE A 127 5.98 5.50 13.05
CA ILE A 127 5.77 6.91 12.77
C ILE A 127 5.18 7.60 14.01
N GLY A 128 5.67 8.80 14.33
CA GLY A 128 5.18 9.59 15.46
C GLY A 128 3.82 10.23 15.19
N GLY A 129 3.04 10.49 16.24
CA GLY A 129 1.73 11.13 16.16
C GLY A 129 1.71 12.45 15.38
N ALA A 130 2.80 13.22 15.47
CA ALA A 130 2.94 14.51 14.79
C ALA A 130 2.95 14.41 13.25
N ASP A 131 3.43 13.29 12.69
CA ASP A 131 3.51 13.07 11.24
C ASP A 131 2.35 12.23 10.70
N MET A 132 1.38 11.83 11.55
CA MET A 132 0.23 11.02 11.17
C MET A 132 -0.62 11.59 10.02
N PRO A 133 -0.82 12.92 9.88
CA PRO A 133 -1.54 13.46 8.72
C PRO A 133 -0.93 13.07 7.38
N VAL A 134 0.40 13.02 7.28
CA VAL A 134 1.12 12.58 6.06
C VAL A 134 0.90 11.09 5.81
N VAL A 135 0.88 10.28 6.87
CA VAL A 135 0.62 8.83 6.74
C VAL A 135 -0.77 8.57 6.18
N ILE A 136 -1.77 9.33 6.64
CA ILE A 136 -3.15 9.22 6.16
C ILE A 136 -3.24 9.51 4.66
N THR A 137 -2.54 10.53 4.17
CA THR A 137 -2.56 10.84 2.73
C THR A 137 -1.82 9.81 1.89
N VAL A 138 -0.75 9.21 2.41
CA VAL A 138 -0.05 8.10 1.74
C VAL A 138 -0.93 6.86 1.67
N LEU A 139 -1.59 6.49 2.77
CA LEU A 139 -2.55 5.37 2.81
C LEU A 139 -3.76 5.62 1.90
N ASN A 140 -4.19 6.89 1.75
CA ASN A 140 -5.21 7.26 0.78
C ASN A 140 -4.74 7.00 -0.67
N SER A 141 -3.50 7.34 -1.01
CA SER A 141 -2.91 7.01 -2.31
C SER A 141 -2.89 5.48 -2.54
N TYR A 142 -2.46 4.71 -1.54
CA TYR A 142 -2.42 3.24 -1.63
C TYR A 142 -3.80 2.63 -1.85
N SER A 143 -4.85 3.20 -1.27
CA SER A 143 -6.22 2.76 -1.53
C SER A 143 -6.63 2.91 -3.00
N GLY A 144 -6.17 3.97 -3.68
CA GLY A 144 -6.38 4.18 -5.11
C GLY A 144 -5.62 3.16 -5.97
N TRP A 145 -4.36 2.87 -5.63
CA TRP A 145 -3.58 1.84 -6.34
C TRP A 145 -4.13 0.43 -6.14
N ALA A 146 -4.68 0.11 -4.96
CA ALA A 146 -5.40 -1.13 -4.72
C ALA A 146 -6.66 -1.24 -5.59
N LEU A 147 -7.45 -0.17 -5.68
CA LEU A 147 -8.64 -0.12 -6.55
C LEU A 147 -8.27 -0.24 -8.04
N CYS A 148 -7.14 0.33 -8.45
CA CYS A 148 -6.61 0.18 -9.81
C CYS A 148 -6.27 -1.28 -10.13
N ALA A 149 -5.65 -1.99 -9.16
CA ALA A 149 -5.39 -3.42 -9.27
C ALA A 149 -6.71 -4.21 -9.37
N GLU A 150 -7.71 -3.94 -8.53
CA GLU A 150 -9.03 -4.57 -8.65
C GLU A 150 -9.67 -4.31 -10.03
N GLY A 151 -9.52 -3.11 -10.58
CA GLY A 151 -10.03 -2.78 -11.92
C GLY A 151 -9.38 -3.60 -13.02
N PHE A 152 -8.07 -3.83 -12.96
CA PHE A 152 -7.39 -4.73 -13.90
C PHE A 152 -7.82 -6.19 -13.72
N MET A 153 -8.03 -6.62 -12.48
CA MET A 153 -8.46 -7.97 -12.15
C MET A 153 -9.89 -8.24 -12.65
N LEU A 154 -10.81 -7.29 -12.50
CA LEU A 154 -12.21 -7.43 -12.93
C LEU A 154 -12.44 -6.98 -14.39
N ASN A 155 -11.36 -6.62 -15.10
CA ASN A 155 -11.42 -6.05 -16.46
C ASN A 155 -12.40 -4.87 -16.57
N ASN A 156 -12.39 -3.98 -15.57
CA ASN A 156 -13.29 -2.84 -15.46
C ASN A 156 -12.52 -1.50 -15.57
N SER A 157 -12.61 -0.87 -16.74
CA SER A 157 -11.93 0.39 -17.03
C SER A 157 -12.32 1.54 -16.09
N LEU A 158 -13.56 1.55 -15.55
CA LEU A 158 -13.99 2.60 -14.62
C LEU A 158 -13.19 2.52 -13.32
N MET A 159 -13.07 1.32 -12.74
CA MET A 159 -12.32 1.12 -11.49
C MET A 159 -10.84 1.41 -11.66
N THR A 160 -10.25 1.05 -12.81
CA THR A 160 -8.86 1.38 -13.12
C THR A 160 -8.63 2.89 -13.21
N VAL A 161 -9.49 3.62 -13.92
CA VAL A 161 -9.37 5.08 -14.08
C VAL A 161 -9.60 5.81 -12.75
N VAL A 162 -10.63 5.43 -12.00
CA VAL A 162 -10.92 6.03 -10.69
C VAL A 162 -9.81 5.73 -9.70
N GLY A 163 -9.29 4.50 -9.67
CA GLY A 163 -8.17 4.11 -8.83
C GLY A 163 -6.90 4.91 -9.14
N ALA A 164 -6.55 5.06 -10.42
CA ALA A 164 -5.40 5.86 -10.85
C ALA A 164 -5.55 7.35 -10.49
N LEU A 165 -6.75 7.91 -10.61
CA LEU A 165 -7.04 9.29 -10.22
C LEU A 165 -6.90 9.51 -8.70
N ILE A 166 -7.45 8.61 -7.88
CA ILE A 166 -7.32 8.68 -6.42
C ILE A 166 -5.86 8.48 -6.01
N GLY A 167 -5.17 7.51 -6.61
CA GLY A 167 -3.78 7.18 -6.31
C GLY A 167 -2.83 8.34 -6.59
N SER A 168 -2.93 8.93 -7.78
CA SER A 168 -2.12 10.09 -8.18
C SER A 168 -2.43 11.34 -7.34
N SER A 169 -3.72 11.64 -7.10
CA SER A 169 -4.14 12.75 -6.23
C SER A 169 -3.57 12.62 -4.80
N GLY A 170 -3.65 11.42 -4.21
CA GLY A 170 -3.11 11.15 -2.87
C GLY A 170 -1.59 11.29 -2.80
N ALA A 171 -0.86 10.92 -3.86
CA ALA A 171 0.58 11.07 -3.93
C ALA A 171 0.99 12.56 -3.98
N ILE A 172 0.29 13.37 -4.78
CA ILE A 172 0.51 14.82 -4.88
C ILE A 172 0.21 15.49 -3.53
N LEU A 173 -0.91 15.14 -2.89
CA LEU A 173 -1.27 15.68 -1.59
C LEU A 173 -0.22 15.33 -0.53
N SER A 174 0.26 14.10 -0.50
CA SER A 174 1.33 13.66 0.41
C SER A 174 2.61 14.47 0.22
N TYR A 175 2.97 14.75 -1.03
CA TYR A 175 4.12 15.60 -1.36
C TYR A 175 3.97 17.03 -0.84
N ILE A 176 2.81 17.65 -1.04
CA ILE A 176 2.53 19.02 -0.57
C ILE A 176 2.55 19.07 0.96
N MET A 177 1.97 18.08 1.66
CA MET A 177 1.99 18.01 3.12
C MET A 177 3.40 17.84 3.67
N CYS A 178 4.23 16.99 3.06
CA CYS A 178 5.63 16.84 3.43
C CYS A 178 6.40 18.17 3.32
N ARG A 179 6.20 18.90 2.21
CA ARG A 179 6.81 20.23 2.02
C ARG A 179 6.34 21.25 3.04
N ALA A 180 5.04 21.27 3.36
CA ALA A 180 4.48 22.17 4.36
C ALA A 180 5.04 21.91 5.77
N MET A 181 5.39 20.65 6.07
CA MET A 181 6.01 20.24 7.34
C MET A 181 7.54 20.31 7.35
N ASN A 182 8.16 20.81 6.28
CA ASN A 182 9.62 20.88 6.09
C ASN A 182 10.34 19.54 6.36
N ARG A 183 9.67 18.42 6.04
CA ARG A 183 10.17 17.05 6.20
C ARG A 183 10.03 16.29 4.88
N SER A 184 11.03 15.48 4.54
CA SER A 184 10.97 14.63 3.34
C SER A 184 10.12 13.37 3.60
N LEU A 185 9.42 12.89 2.58
CA LEU A 185 8.59 11.68 2.65
C LEU A 185 9.38 10.43 3.12
N PRO A 186 10.64 10.20 2.68
CA PRO A 186 11.47 9.15 3.24
C PRO A 186 11.77 9.34 4.73
N ASN A 187 11.99 10.57 5.21
CA ASN A 187 12.24 10.82 6.63
C ASN A 187 11.00 10.54 7.49
N VAL A 188 9.81 10.81 6.98
CA VAL A 188 8.54 10.54 7.67
C VAL A 188 8.26 9.04 7.74
N ILE A 189 8.46 8.31 6.64
CA ILE A 189 8.15 6.87 6.56
C ILE A 189 9.24 5.99 7.21
N LEU A 190 10.52 6.38 7.09
CA LEU A 190 11.65 5.59 7.62
C LEU A 190 12.10 6.05 9.01
N GLY A 191 11.46 7.07 9.60
CA GLY A 191 11.78 7.57 10.94
C GLY A 191 13.26 7.95 11.11
N GLY A 192 13.82 8.63 10.10
CA GLY A 192 15.23 9.05 10.08
C GLY A 192 15.50 10.18 11.07
N TYR A 193 16.70 10.15 11.66
CA TYR A 193 17.28 11.13 12.57
C TYR A 193 16.82 12.57 12.35
N GLY A 194 16.66 13.28 13.48
CA GLY A 194 16.19 14.66 13.55
C GLY A 194 16.75 15.56 12.46
N THR A 195 15.93 16.54 12.06
CA THR A 195 16.33 17.80 11.44
C THR A 195 17.78 17.80 10.95
N THR A 196 17.99 17.64 9.65
CA THR A 196 19.12 18.32 9.00
C THR A 196 18.87 19.83 9.08
N SER A 197 18.91 20.37 10.31
CA SER A 197 19.28 21.75 10.57
C SER A 197 20.80 21.81 10.45
N ALA A 198 21.28 21.70 9.22
CA ALA A 198 22.49 22.37 8.78
C ALA A 198 22.00 23.44 7.81
N GLY A 199 22.18 24.69 8.19
CA GLY A 199 21.40 25.84 7.74
C GLY A 199 21.16 25.91 6.23
N SER A 200 19.90 26.05 5.86
CA SER A 200 19.52 26.70 4.61
C SER A 200 18.45 27.72 4.91
N LYS A 201 18.67 28.91 4.37
CA LYS A 201 18.00 30.17 4.70
C LYS A 201 16.48 30.03 4.74
N VAL A 202 15.90 30.58 5.80
CA VAL A 202 14.51 31.06 5.79
C VAL A 202 14.44 32.19 4.77
N THR A 203 14.18 31.84 3.51
CA THR A 203 13.64 32.78 2.54
C THR A 203 12.15 32.50 2.51
N GLY A 204 11.35 33.45 3.00
CA GLY A 204 9.91 33.34 3.10
C GLY A 204 9.32 32.83 1.78
N LEU A 205 8.75 31.62 1.82
CA LEU A 205 7.94 31.12 0.72
C LEU A 205 6.49 31.27 1.14
N THR A 206 5.98 32.42 0.72
CA THR A 206 4.61 32.87 0.73
C THR A 206 3.65 31.70 0.49
N VAL A 207 2.64 31.59 1.36
CA VAL A 207 1.45 30.73 1.23
C VAL A 207 0.65 31.01 -0.06
N LEU A 208 1.13 31.93 -0.92
CA LEU A 208 0.55 32.28 -2.22
C LEU A 208 1.09 31.45 -3.41
N GLY A 209 2.20 30.70 -3.28
CA GLY A 209 2.81 30.00 -4.43
C GLY A 209 2.14 28.69 -4.86
N VAL A 210 1.26 28.10 -4.04
CA VAL A 210 0.58 26.83 -4.38
C VAL A 210 -0.74 27.05 -5.11
N LEU A 211 -1.29 28.26 -5.06
CA LEU A 211 -2.55 28.60 -5.74
C LEU A 211 -2.35 29.28 -7.10
N ASP A 212 -1.13 29.68 -7.47
CA ASP A 212 -0.89 30.51 -8.66
C ASP A 212 -0.41 29.74 -9.91
N GLU A 213 -0.02 28.46 -9.80
CA GLU A 213 0.49 27.68 -10.96
C GLU A 213 -0.45 26.60 -11.51
N HIS A 214 -1.65 26.41 -10.95
CA HIS A 214 -2.61 25.38 -11.43
C HIS A 214 -4.06 25.87 -11.61
N ILE A 215 -4.29 27.18 -11.61
CA ILE A 215 -5.45 27.82 -12.25
C ILE A 215 -4.87 28.66 -13.37
N LEU A 216 -5.27 28.40 -14.63
CA LEU A 216 -4.69 28.88 -15.89
C LEU A 216 -3.64 27.91 -16.49
N VAL A 217 -4.10 26.76 -16.98
CA VAL A 217 -4.33 26.47 -18.42
C VAL A 217 -5.33 25.34 -18.52
#